data_AF-A0A3N5LT99-F1
#
_entry.id   AF-A0A3N5LT99-F1
#
_cell.length_a   1.000
_cell.length_b   1.000
_cell.length_c   1.000
_cell.angle_alpha   90.00
_cell.angle_beta   90.00
_cell.angle_gamma   90.00
#
_symmetry.space_group_name_H-M   'P 1'
#
loop_
_entity.id
_entity.type
_entity.pdbx_description
1 polymer ?
#
loop_
_entity_poly.entity_id
_entity_poly.type
_entity_poly.pdbx_seq_one_letter_code
_entity_poly.pdbx_strand_id
1 'polypeptide(L)'
;MSNRGPFLIIRLISLAFIGLAAALFIFQVKRYEGARLLYPQGLSVAGVPVGGLDRQAAEDRLAQAYYLPVELHYGQDTILLYPAEAGFELDVQAMLSAADQERTQAPFWDGFWDSLRGVGSGGNEIPLQAGFVPGRLRQYLENQVAARYDRPPSAAEPYAGTVNFTPGRQGYVLDIEESIPLIQQAMRSLHSRSVNLPLHASPPPRAPLQNLEVLLKQTISLAGYDGLLGLYLMDLQTAEEIHFLYQAGEYLPTDPDISFTASSTIKIPIMVSIFRRLGENPDPAVVQRLERMIGKSDNVATDWLVQNMMDPFYGPLEVTADMATLGLENTFWAGYFYSGAPLLQIFQTPANLRTDVLMTRDPYNQTTPSDMGMLLVDIYQCALTGGGNLAAVFPSEITQAECQTMIDYLIADRNPRLIQAGVPDGT
;
A
#
# COMPACT_ATOMS: atom_id res chain seq x y z
N MET A 1 -96.33 40.00 63.23
CA MET A 1 -95.26 39.03 63.55
C MET A 1 -94.42 38.84 62.29
N SER A 2 -93.11 39.03 62.39
CA SER A 2 -92.19 39.35 61.30
C SER A 2 -91.79 38.14 60.43
N ASN A 3 -91.96 38.28 59.11
CA ASN A 3 -91.61 37.30 58.10
C ASN A 3 -90.13 37.48 57.68
N ARG A 4 -89.20 36.77 58.33
CA ARG A 4 -87.74 36.78 58.03
C ARG A 4 -87.25 35.42 57.49
N GLY A 5 -87.98 34.85 56.52
CA GLY A 5 -87.75 33.48 56.03
C GLY A 5 -86.76 33.24 54.86
N PRO A 6 -86.57 34.13 53.87
CA PRO A 6 -85.78 33.76 52.68
C PRO A 6 -84.32 34.27 52.65
N PHE A 7 -83.99 35.35 53.37
CA PHE A 7 -82.64 35.96 53.33
C PHE A 7 -81.57 35.18 54.10
N LEU A 8 -81.94 34.40 55.11
CA LEU A 8 -81.01 33.60 55.91
C LEU A 8 -80.53 32.35 55.15
N ILE A 9 -81.43 31.71 54.40
CA ILE A 9 -81.14 30.55 53.57
C ILE A 9 -80.23 30.94 52.40
N ILE A 10 -80.53 32.06 51.73
CA ILE A 10 -79.67 32.59 50.65
C ILE A 10 -78.28 32.93 51.19
N ARG A 11 -78.16 33.54 52.37
CA ARG A 11 -76.85 33.83 53.00
C ARG A 11 -76.05 32.57 53.35
N LEU A 12 -76.70 31.52 53.86
CA LEU A 12 -76.07 30.24 54.16
C LEU A 12 -75.59 29.53 52.88
N ILE A 13 -76.41 29.54 51.83
CA ILE A 13 -76.04 29.01 50.52
C ILE A 13 -74.86 29.82 49.93
N SER A 14 -74.92 31.15 49.97
CA SER A 14 -73.81 32.00 49.52
C SER A 14 -72.53 31.75 50.30
N LEU A 15 -72.60 31.59 51.63
CA LEU A 15 -71.45 31.22 52.47
C LEU A 15 -70.88 29.85 52.10
N ALA A 16 -71.74 28.87 51.82
CA ALA A 16 -71.31 27.54 51.37
C ALA A 16 -70.62 27.60 50.00
N PHE A 17 -71.16 28.35 49.04
CA PHE A 17 -70.53 28.56 47.72
C PHE A 17 -69.21 29.30 47.81
N ILE A 18 -69.08 30.31 48.68
CA ILE A 18 -67.81 31.01 48.94
C ILE A 18 -66.78 30.05 49.54
N GLY A 19 -67.19 29.24 50.53
CA GLY A 19 -66.33 28.22 51.13
C GLY A 19 -65.85 27.17 50.10
N LEU A 20 -66.76 26.71 49.23
CA LEU A 20 -66.45 25.76 48.16
C LEU A 20 -65.50 26.37 47.12
N ALA A 21 -65.72 27.63 46.73
CA ALA A 21 -64.85 28.36 45.81
C ALA A 21 -63.45 28.56 46.40
N ALA A 22 -63.33 28.88 47.69
CA ALA A 22 -62.05 28.99 48.38
C ALA A 22 -61.32 27.64 48.44
N ALA A 23 -62.03 26.54 48.75
CA ALA A 23 -61.46 25.20 48.75
C ALA A 23 -60.96 24.78 47.35
N LEU A 24 -61.75 25.04 46.30
CA LEU A 24 -61.36 24.79 44.91
C LEU A 24 -60.17 25.65 44.48
N PHE A 25 -60.13 26.92 44.90
CA PHE A 25 -59.01 27.81 44.61
C PHE A 25 -57.71 27.30 45.24
N ILE A 26 -57.73 26.94 46.53
CA ILE A 26 -56.57 26.36 47.22
C ILE A 26 -56.13 25.06 46.56
N PHE A 27 -57.09 24.20 46.18
CA PHE A 27 -56.80 22.96 45.46
C PHE A 27 -56.11 23.23 44.12
N GLN A 28 -56.61 24.18 43.32
CA GLN A 28 -56.03 24.52 42.03
C GLN A 28 -54.66 25.18 42.16
N VAL A 29 -54.44 26.01 43.18
CA VAL A 29 -53.11 26.59 43.48
C VAL A 29 -52.12 25.50 43.84
N LYS A 30 -52.46 24.57 44.75
CA LYS A 30 -51.58 23.43 45.09
C LYS A 30 -51.28 22.53 43.89
N ARG A 31 -52.28 22.29 43.03
CA ARG A 31 -52.11 21.54 41.78
C ARG A 31 -51.14 22.25 40.83
N TYR A 32 -51.24 23.57 40.70
CA TYR A 32 -50.35 24.38 39.88
C TYR A 32 -48.92 24.47 40.46
N GLU A 33 -48.78 24.56 41.79
CA GLU A 33 -47.48 24.46 42.48
C GLU A 33 -46.77 23.13 42.17
N GLY A 34 -47.51 22.01 42.24
CA GLY A 34 -46.98 20.71 41.85
C GLY A 34 -46.61 20.63 40.36
N ALA A 35 -47.44 21.20 39.48
CA ALA A 35 -47.16 21.23 38.04
C ALA A 35 -45.90 22.07 37.70
N ARG A 36 -45.58 23.10 38.50
CA ARG A 36 -44.36 23.93 38.36
C ARG A 36 -43.06 23.23 38.76
N LEU A 37 -43.14 22.07 39.41
CA LEU A 37 -41.97 21.22 39.71
C LEU A 37 -41.52 20.40 38.50
N LEU A 38 -42.40 20.26 37.50
CA LEU A 38 -42.13 19.53 36.27
C LEU A 38 -41.78 20.50 35.13
N TYR A 39 -41.05 20.02 34.14
CA TYR A 39 -40.81 20.78 32.93
C TYR A 39 -42.10 21.02 32.16
N PRO A 40 -42.26 22.20 31.52
CA PRO A 40 -43.45 22.51 30.77
C PRO A 40 -43.73 21.51 29.64
N GLN A 41 -45.00 21.26 29.35
CA GLN A 41 -45.40 20.37 28.27
C GLN A 41 -44.86 20.88 26.92
N GLY A 42 -44.35 19.97 26.10
CA GLY A 42 -43.73 20.32 24.81
C GLY A 42 -42.27 20.77 24.89
N LEU A 43 -41.66 20.91 26.08
CA LEU A 43 -40.23 21.21 26.21
C LEU A 43 -39.40 20.02 25.68
N SER A 44 -38.43 20.34 24.84
CA SER A 44 -37.41 19.39 24.40
C SER A 44 -36.01 19.92 24.71
N VAL A 45 -35.12 19.01 25.09
CA VAL A 45 -33.70 19.31 25.33
C VAL A 45 -32.91 18.42 24.39
N ALA A 46 -32.12 19.03 23.51
CA ALA A 46 -31.37 18.34 22.48
C ALA A 46 -32.26 17.38 21.65
N GLY A 47 -33.46 17.83 21.25
CA GLY A 47 -34.44 16.99 20.54
C GLY A 47 -35.08 15.87 21.37
N VAL A 48 -34.69 15.67 22.63
CA VAL A 48 -35.30 14.69 23.54
C VAL A 48 -36.49 15.36 24.27
N PRO A 49 -37.72 14.80 24.18
CA PRO A 49 -38.87 15.37 24.87
C PRO A 49 -38.74 15.13 26.38
N VAL A 50 -38.70 16.23 27.14
CA VAL A 50 -38.56 16.21 28.62
C VAL A 50 -39.77 16.83 29.33
N GLY A 51 -40.77 17.31 28.59
CA GLY A 51 -41.99 17.86 29.16
C GLY A 51 -42.69 16.89 30.13
N GLY A 52 -43.12 17.41 31.29
CA GLY A 52 -43.74 16.61 32.35
C GLY A 52 -42.78 15.80 33.21
N LEU A 53 -41.47 15.87 32.96
CA LEU A 53 -40.45 15.24 33.81
C LEU A 53 -39.93 16.24 34.85
N ASP A 54 -39.48 15.74 35.99
CA ASP A 54 -38.61 16.50 36.89
C ASP A 54 -37.16 16.51 36.36
N ARG A 55 -36.30 17.24 37.06
CA ARG A 55 -34.89 17.40 36.65
C ARG A 55 -34.13 16.07 36.58
N GLN A 56 -34.34 15.17 37.54
CA GLN A 56 -33.63 13.89 37.59
C GLN A 56 -34.11 12.95 36.47
N ALA A 57 -35.43 12.86 36.27
CA ALA A 57 -36.00 12.04 35.21
C ALA A 57 -35.62 12.57 33.81
N ALA A 58 -35.46 13.89 33.65
CA ALA A 58 -34.95 14.48 32.41
C ALA A 58 -33.47 14.14 32.17
N GLU A 59 -32.63 14.19 33.20
CA GLU A 59 -31.23 13.76 33.13
C GLU A 59 -31.10 12.30 32.71
N ASP A 60 -31.82 11.39 33.38
CA ASP A 60 -31.82 9.96 33.06
C ASP A 60 -32.28 9.71 31.61
N ARG A 61 -33.29 10.45 31.14
CA ARG A 61 -33.81 10.33 29.79
C ARG A 61 -32.81 10.83 28.73
N LEU A 62 -32.13 11.94 28.99
CA LEU A 62 -31.06 12.44 28.12
C LEU A 62 -29.93 11.42 28.02
N ALA A 63 -29.54 10.84 29.15
CA ALA A 63 -28.51 9.80 29.18
C ALA A 63 -28.92 8.56 28.36
N GLN A 64 -30.14 8.06 28.54
CA GLN A 64 -30.66 6.92 27.77
C GLN A 64 -30.73 7.17 26.26
N ALA A 65 -30.96 8.42 25.84
CA ALA A 65 -31.05 8.78 24.43
C ALA A 65 -29.67 8.89 23.76
N TYR A 66 -28.71 9.53 24.43
CA TYR A 66 -27.43 9.89 23.82
C TYR A 66 -26.29 8.91 24.10
N TYR A 67 -26.38 8.08 25.15
CA TYR A 67 -25.37 7.06 25.46
C TYR A 67 -25.59 5.70 24.75
N LEU A 68 -26.49 5.65 23.76
CA LEU A 68 -26.62 4.51 22.85
C LEU A 68 -25.36 4.39 21.97
N PRO A 69 -24.97 3.18 21.55
CA PRO A 69 -23.81 3.02 20.66
C PRO A 69 -24.05 3.68 19.30
N VAL A 70 -22.95 3.99 18.61
CA VAL A 70 -22.93 4.30 17.18
C VAL A 70 -22.38 3.10 16.44
N GLU A 71 -23.05 2.70 15.36
CA GLU A 71 -22.62 1.64 14.47
C GLU A 71 -21.56 2.18 13.51
N LEU A 72 -20.38 1.58 13.52
CA LEU A 72 -19.31 1.86 12.56
C LEU A 72 -19.23 0.69 11.59
N HIS A 73 -19.36 0.97 10.29
CA HIS A 73 -19.18 -0.04 9.25
C HIS A 73 -17.76 0.05 8.69
N TYR A 74 -16.96 -0.96 8.99
CA TYR A 74 -15.64 -1.18 8.39
C TYR A 74 -15.81 -2.19 7.25
N GLY A 75 -16.04 -1.70 6.03
CA GLY A 75 -16.37 -2.59 4.90
C GLY A 75 -17.65 -3.38 5.14
N GLN A 76 -17.53 -4.68 5.43
CA GLN A 76 -18.67 -5.55 5.74
C GLN A 76 -18.83 -5.83 7.25
N ASP A 77 -17.86 -5.41 8.06
CA ASP A 77 -17.87 -5.62 9.50
C ASP A 77 -18.59 -4.46 10.20
N THR A 78 -19.37 -4.76 11.24
CA THR A 78 -20.05 -3.76 12.07
C THR A 78 -19.44 -3.73 13.47
N ILE A 79 -19.08 -2.53 13.93
CA ILE A 79 -18.47 -2.27 15.23
C ILE A 79 -19.40 -1.34 16.00
N LEU A 80 -19.69 -1.66 17.26
CA LEU A 80 -20.45 -0.78 18.15
C LEU A 80 -19.47 0.07 18.94
N LEU A 81 -19.51 1.38 18.75
CA LEU A 81 -18.72 2.34 19.52
C LEU A 81 -19.62 3.01 20.57
N TYR A 82 -19.29 2.83 21.85
CA TYR A 82 -20.01 3.51 22.91
C TYR A 82 -19.51 4.95 23.09
N PRO A 83 -20.39 5.92 23.37
CA PRO A 83 -19.98 7.33 23.48
C PRO A 83 -18.92 7.59 24.57
N ALA A 84 -18.94 6.82 25.66
CA ALA A 84 -17.93 6.91 26.71
C ALA A 84 -16.50 6.57 26.21
N GLU A 85 -16.38 5.57 25.32
CA GLU A 85 -15.11 5.15 24.70
C GLU A 85 -14.61 6.20 23.72
N ALA A 86 -15.52 6.87 23.00
CA ALA A 86 -15.20 7.99 22.11
C ALA A 86 -14.82 9.28 22.85
N GLY A 87 -15.07 9.33 24.17
CA GLY A 87 -14.92 10.55 24.97
C GLY A 87 -15.99 11.59 24.73
N PHE A 88 -17.18 11.16 24.29
CA PHE A 88 -18.33 12.03 24.14
C PHE A 88 -18.94 12.37 25.51
N GLU A 89 -19.09 13.66 25.77
CA GLU A 89 -19.60 14.18 27.04
C GLU A 89 -20.74 15.16 26.77
N LEU A 90 -21.87 14.96 27.45
CA LEU A 90 -23.00 15.87 27.45
C LEU A 90 -22.84 16.89 28.57
N ASP A 91 -23.04 18.17 28.29
CA ASP A 91 -23.17 19.18 29.33
C ASP A 91 -24.62 19.23 29.82
N VAL A 92 -25.02 18.15 30.51
CA VAL A 92 -26.37 17.98 31.05
C VAL A 92 -26.70 19.10 32.02
N GLN A 93 -25.71 19.53 32.81
CA GLN A 93 -25.91 20.59 33.78
C GLN A 93 -26.27 21.92 33.10
N ALA A 94 -25.53 22.33 32.06
CA ALA A 94 -25.84 23.55 31.33
C ALA A 94 -27.19 23.45 30.61
N MET A 95 -27.47 22.33 29.93
CA MET A 95 -28.74 22.13 29.24
C MET A 95 -29.95 22.15 30.17
N LEU A 96 -29.91 21.44 31.30
CA LEU A 96 -31.01 21.41 32.27
C LEU A 96 -31.14 22.74 33.03
N SER A 97 -30.05 23.49 33.22
CA SER A 97 -30.11 24.83 33.80
C SER A 97 -30.78 25.83 32.86
N ALA A 98 -30.54 25.73 31.55
CA ALA A 98 -31.28 26.51 30.55
C ALA A 98 -32.77 26.12 30.52
N ALA A 99 -33.08 24.82 30.59
CA ALA A 99 -34.45 24.34 30.72
C ALA A 99 -35.16 24.85 32.00
N ASP A 100 -34.42 24.96 33.12
CA ASP A 100 -34.96 25.51 34.37
C ASP A 100 -35.26 27.01 34.30
N GLN A 101 -34.47 27.78 33.53
CA GLN A 101 -34.78 29.19 33.27
C GLN A 101 -36.11 29.33 32.52
N GLU A 102 -36.34 28.52 31.49
CA GLU A 102 -37.62 28.48 30.76
C GLU A 102 -38.79 28.11 31.68
N ARG A 103 -38.59 27.15 32.59
CA ARG A 103 -39.59 26.77 33.59
C ARG A 103 -39.94 27.92 34.56
N THR A 104 -39.01 28.83 34.82
CA THR A 104 -39.15 29.89 35.85
C THR A 104 -39.38 31.30 35.30
N GLN A 105 -39.32 31.50 33.97
CA GLN A 105 -39.49 32.82 33.33
C GLN A 105 -40.88 33.45 33.52
N ALA A 106 -41.95 32.65 33.60
CA ALA A 106 -43.30 33.19 33.72
C ALA A 106 -43.61 33.68 35.16
N PRO A 107 -44.23 34.86 35.34
CA PRO A 107 -44.77 35.27 36.64
C PRO A 107 -45.79 34.25 37.16
N PHE A 108 -45.79 34.01 38.48
CA PHE A 108 -46.60 32.94 39.09
C PHE A 108 -48.09 33.03 38.73
N TRP A 109 -48.67 34.23 38.88
CA TRP A 109 -50.10 34.47 38.69
C TRP A 109 -50.53 34.43 37.23
N ASP A 110 -49.71 34.93 36.30
CA ASP A 110 -50.01 34.87 34.87
C ASP A 110 -50.05 33.42 34.39
N GLY A 111 -49.03 32.63 34.75
CA GLY A 111 -49.01 31.20 34.44
C GLY A 111 -50.11 30.39 35.13
N PHE A 112 -50.58 30.79 36.31
CA PHE A 112 -51.71 30.14 36.99
C PHE A 112 -52.99 30.32 36.17
N TRP A 113 -53.29 31.54 35.73
CA TRP A 113 -54.46 31.82 34.90
C TRP A 113 -54.36 31.18 33.51
N ASP A 114 -53.17 31.11 32.93
CA ASP A 114 -52.92 30.39 31.67
C ASP A 114 -53.16 28.88 31.81
N SER A 115 -52.71 28.28 32.93
CA SER A 115 -52.95 26.86 33.22
C SER A 115 -54.43 26.52 33.34
N LEU A 116 -55.24 27.44 33.90
CA LEU A 116 -56.70 27.28 34.01
C LEU A 116 -57.41 27.44 32.67
N ARG A 117 -56.85 28.25 31.76
CA ARG A 117 -57.36 28.45 30.40
C ARG A 117 -56.91 27.35 29.41
N GLY A 118 -56.02 26.47 29.84
CA GLY A 118 -55.45 25.42 28.98
C GLY A 118 -54.48 25.95 27.92
N VAL A 119 -53.94 27.16 28.11
CA VAL A 119 -52.92 27.72 27.23
C VAL A 119 -51.60 27.04 27.58
N GLY A 120 -51.13 26.13 26.72
CA GLY A 120 -49.83 25.51 26.89
C GLY A 120 -48.70 26.52 26.70
N SER A 121 -47.66 26.45 27.53
CA SER A 121 -46.38 27.08 27.25
C SER A 121 -45.85 26.55 25.92
N GLY A 122 -45.51 27.43 24.98
CA GLY A 122 -44.86 27.03 23.73
C GLY A 122 -43.62 26.18 24.03
N GLY A 123 -43.50 25.02 23.38
CA GLY A 123 -42.39 24.11 23.57
C GLY A 123 -41.11 24.72 23.00
N ASN A 124 -40.29 25.32 23.86
CA ASN A 124 -38.96 25.78 23.48
C ASN A 124 -38.03 24.56 23.36
N GLU A 125 -37.12 24.62 22.41
CA GLU A 125 -36.07 23.62 22.25
C GLU A 125 -34.76 24.18 22.82
N ILE A 126 -34.21 23.49 23.81
CA ILE A 126 -32.86 23.79 24.30
C ILE A 126 -31.87 23.04 23.39
N PRO A 127 -30.91 23.73 22.75
CA PRO A 127 -29.97 23.08 21.84
C PRO A 127 -29.01 22.12 22.56
N LEU A 128 -28.53 21.10 21.85
CA LEU A 128 -27.53 20.16 22.34
C LEU A 128 -26.23 20.86 22.72
N GLN A 129 -25.78 20.66 23.96
CA GLN A 129 -24.45 21.03 24.42
C GLN A 129 -23.66 19.76 24.71
N ALA A 130 -22.67 19.49 23.86
CA ALA A 130 -21.84 18.29 23.95
C ALA A 130 -20.42 18.56 23.45
N GLY A 131 -19.46 17.90 24.09
CA GLY A 131 -18.04 17.97 23.81
C GLY A 131 -17.42 16.60 23.58
N PHE A 132 -16.14 16.63 23.21
CA PHE A 132 -15.30 15.44 23.09
C PHE A 132 -14.02 15.65 23.89
N VAL A 133 -13.58 14.61 24.59
CA VAL A 133 -12.24 14.57 25.18
C VAL A 133 -11.21 14.53 24.04
N PRO A 134 -10.29 15.51 23.94
CA PRO A 134 -9.31 15.56 22.86
C PRO A 134 -8.50 14.26 22.76
N GLY A 135 -8.41 13.72 21.54
CA GLY A 135 -7.60 12.54 21.23
C GLY A 135 -8.20 11.19 21.62
N ARG A 136 -9.25 11.11 22.46
CA ARG A 136 -9.79 9.82 22.89
C ARG A 136 -10.40 9.00 21.73
N LEU A 137 -11.22 9.64 20.89
CA LEU A 137 -11.78 9.00 19.70
C LEU A 137 -10.69 8.51 18.74
N ARG A 138 -9.66 9.33 18.50
CA ARG A 138 -8.50 8.96 17.68
C ARG A 138 -7.81 7.71 18.25
N GLN A 139 -7.50 7.71 19.53
CA GLN A 139 -6.87 6.57 20.20
C GLN A 139 -7.72 5.31 20.13
N TYR A 140 -9.05 5.43 20.20
CA TYR A 140 -9.95 4.29 19.99
C TYR A 140 -9.83 3.75 18.56
N LEU A 141 -9.90 4.64 17.55
CA LEU A 141 -9.78 4.24 16.15
C LEU A 141 -8.42 3.59 15.86
N GLU A 142 -7.32 4.14 16.37
CA GLU A 142 -5.96 3.59 16.20
C GLU A 142 -5.81 2.22 16.90
N ASN A 143 -6.14 2.15 18.19
CA ASN A 143 -5.76 1.01 19.02
C ASN A 143 -6.79 -0.13 19.04
N GLN A 144 -8.05 0.14 18.66
CA GLN A 144 -9.12 -0.85 18.70
C GLN A 144 -9.64 -1.20 17.31
N VAL A 145 -9.82 -0.21 16.43
CA VAL A 145 -10.38 -0.44 15.09
C VAL A 145 -9.26 -0.78 14.11
N ALA A 146 -8.39 0.17 13.79
CA ALA A 146 -7.30 -0.02 12.83
C ALA A 146 -6.44 -1.25 13.19
N ALA A 147 -6.01 -1.37 14.44
CA ALA A 147 -5.22 -2.51 14.92
C ALA A 147 -5.85 -3.91 14.70
N ARG A 148 -7.18 -4.00 14.55
CA ARG A 148 -7.89 -5.28 14.38
C ARG A 148 -8.40 -5.52 12.97
N TYR A 149 -8.79 -4.45 12.27
CA TYR A 149 -9.51 -4.53 11.01
C TYR A 149 -8.67 -4.12 9.80
N ASP A 150 -7.63 -3.30 9.99
CA ASP A 150 -6.73 -2.95 8.90
C ASP A 150 -6.03 -4.19 8.38
N ARG A 151 -6.05 -4.32 7.05
CA ARG A 151 -5.41 -5.42 6.33
C ARG A 151 -4.35 -4.80 5.46
N PRO A 152 -3.06 -4.88 5.82
CA PRO A 152 -2.02 -4.39 4.93
C PRO A 152 -2.03 -5.17 3.61
N PRO A 153 -1.65 -4.53 2.48
CA PRO A 153 -1.54 -5.24 1.22
C PRO A 153 -0.45 -6.31 1.31
N SER A 154 -0.63 -7.41 0.58
CA SER A 154 0.35 -8.51 0.53
C SER A 154 0.77 -8.76 -0.91
N ALA A 155 2.06 -9.02 -1.11
CA ALA A 155 2.61 -9.33 -2.42
C ALA A 155 2.17 -10.72 -2.91
N ALA A 156 2.45 -11.03 -4.17
CA ALA A 156 2.31 -12.40 -4.65
C ALA A 156 3.39 -13.30 -4.03
N GLU A 157 3.01 -14.52 -3.65
CA GLU A 157 3.87 -15.49 -2.97
C GLU A 157 3.87 -16.84 -3.70
N PRO A 158 5.03 -17.51 -3.89
CA PRO A 158 5.08 -18.81 -4.55
C PRO A 158 4.45 -19.90 -3.68
N TYR A 159 3.73 -20.84 -4.31
CA TYR A 159 3.23 -22.04 -3.63
C TYR A 159 4.36 -23.07 -3.54
N ALA A 160 4.75 -23.38 -2.30
CA ALA A 160 5.83 -24.31 -2.02
C ALA A 160 5.64 -25.67 -2.74
N GLY A 161 6.66 -26.09 -3.50
CA GLY A 161 6.65 -27.35 -4.23
C GLY A 161 5.82 -27.33 -5.52
N THR A 162 5.45 -26.15 -6.02
CA THR A 162 4.73 -26.01 -7.30
C THR A 162 5.33 -24.86 -8.13
N VAL A 163 4.87 -24.72 -9.38
CA VAL A 163 5.18 -23.57 -10.26
C VAL A 163 4.11 -22.47 -10.19
N ASN A 164 3.18 -22.56 -9.24
CA ASN A 164 2.07 -21.62 -9.09
C ASN A 164 2.38 -20.58 -7.99
N PHE A 165 1.61 -19.49 -7.98
CA PHE A 165 1.69 -18.46 -6.94
C PHE A 165 0.30 -18.11 -6.38
N THR A 166 0.28 -17.68 -5.12
CA THR A 166 -0.84 -16.97 -4.53
C THR A 166 -0.81 -15.53 -5.03
N PRO A 167 -1.88 -15.02 -5.66
CA PRO A 167 -1.91 -13.63 -6.09
C PRO A 167 -1.82 -12.69 -4.89
N GLY A 168 -1.16 -11.55 -5.09
CA GLY A 168 -1.12 -10.50 -4.08
C GLY A 168 -2.53 -9.99 -3.75
N ARG A 169 -2.72 -9.55 -2.51
CA ARG A 169 -4.02 -9.05 -2.02
C ARG A 169 -3.94 -7.56 -1.76
N GLN A 170 -4.99 -6.87 -2.21
CA GLN A 170 -5.19 -5.45 -1.91
C GLN A 170 -5.33 -5.26 -0.39
N GLY A 171 -4.75 -4.19 0.12
CA GLY A 171 -4.87 -3.78 1.51
C GLY A 171 -5.97 -2.75 1.71
N TYR A 172 -6.50 -2.67 2.93
CA TYR A 172 -7.43 -1.66 3.39
C TYR A 172 -6.95 -1.10 4.72
N VAL A 173 -6.87 0.22 4.80
CA VAL A 173 -6.43 0.95 5.99
C VAL A 173 -7.49 2.01 6.32
N LEU A 174 -7.86 2.13 7.59
CA LEU A 174 -8.80 3.15 8.05
C LEU A 174 -8.26 4.57 7.80
N ASP A 175 -9.07 5.44 7.19
CA ASP A 175 -8.80 6.89 7.26
C ASP A 175 -9.34 7.45 8.58
N ILE A 176 -8.44 7.63 9.54
CA ILE A 176 -8.79 8.09 10.88
C ILE A 176 -9.22 9.55 10.87
N GLU A 177 -8.57 10.40 10.07
CA GLU A 177 -8.87 11.83 10.02
C GLU A 177 -10.26 12.08 9.45
N GLU A 178 -10.61 11.39 8.36
CA GLU A 178 -11.94 11.51 7.76
C GLU A 178 -13.02 10.83 8.60
N SER A 179 -12.68 9.77 9.36
CA SER A 179 -13.64 9.08 10.23
C SER A 179 -14.09 9.94 11.42
N ILE A 180 -13.19 10.72 12.02
CA ILE A 180 -13.48 11.52 13.22
C ILE A 180 -14.72 12.42 13.08
N PRO A 181 -14.81 13.34 12.09
CA PRO A 181 -15.96 14.23 11.98
C PRO A 181 -17.27 13.49 11.71
N LEU A 182 -17.25 12.38 10.98
CA LEU A 182 -18.43 11.56 10.70
C LEU A 182 -18.97 10.91 11.98
N ILE A 183 -18.08 10.36 12.81
CA ILE A 183 -18.45 9.77 14.11
C ILE A 183 -18.95 10.85 15.06
N GLN A 184 -18.30 12.01 15.10
CA GLN A 184 -18.74 13.12 15.95
C GLN A 184 -20.15 13.60 15.58
N GLN A 185 -20.46 13.66 14.27
CA GLN A 185 -21.80 13.99 13.79
C GLN A 185 -22.83 12.92 14.21
N ALA A 186 -22.50 11.64 14.06
CA ALA A 186 -23.39 10.54 14.43
C ALA A 186 -23.67 10.50 15.95
N MET A 187 -22.65 10.76 16.78
CA MET A 187 -22.77 10.82 18.24
C MET A 187 -23.72 11.94 18.71
N ARG A 188 -23.76 13.07 17.97
CA ARG A 188 -24.67 14.20 18.20
C ARG A 188 -26.10 13.95 17.69
N SER A 189 -26.37 12.87 16.97
CA SER A 189 -27.67 12.56 16.37
C SER A 189 -28.45 11.52 17.19
N LEU A 190 -29.77 11.71 17.29
CA LEU A 190 -30.70 10.74 17.89
C LEU A 190 -31.18 9.67 16.90
N HIS A 191 -31.01 9.90 15.59
CA HIS A 191 -31.61 9.07 14.54
C HIS A 191 -30.58 8.52 13.56
N SER A 192 -29.50 9.26 13.31
CA SER A 192 -28.44 8.89 12.37
C SER A 192 -27.21 8.43 13.15
N ARG A 193 -27.27 7.21 13.70
CA ARG A 193 -26.21 6.62 14.53
C ARG A 193 -25.45 5.49 13.84
N SER A 194 -25.27 5.62 12.53
CA SER A 194 -24.46 4.70 11.71
C SER A 194 -23.50 5.50 10.85
N VAL A 195 -22.25 5.03 10.75
CA VAL A 195 -21.16 5.66 10.01
C VAL A 195 -20.47 4.61 9.15
N ASN A 196 -20.39 4.85 7.85
CA ASN A 196 -19.49 4.10 6.97
C ASN A 196 -18.09 4.68 7.09
N LEU A 197 -17.15 3.88 7.58
CA LEU A 197 -15.79 4.34 7.78
C LEU A 197 -15.06 4.47 6.42
N PRO A 198 -14.45 5.62 6.13
CA PRO A 198 -13.61 5.79 4.95
C PRO A 198 -12.37 4.89 5.04
N LEU A 199 -12.09 4.15 3.98
CA LEU A 199 -10.96 3.23 3.88
C LEU A 199 -10.08 3.62 2.70
N HIS A 200 -8.77 3.66 2.93
CA HIS A 200 -7.76 3.74 1.88
C HIS A 200 -7.42 2.35 1.39
N ALA A 201 -7.60 2.12 0.10
CA ALA A 201 -7.25 0.86 -0.52
C ALA A 201 -5.87 0.97 -1.17
N SER A 202 -4.94 0.08 -0.82
CA SER A 202 -3.59 0.06 -1.39
C SER A 202 -3.41 -1.17 -2.27
N PRO A 203 -2.90 -1.04 -3.50
CA PRO A 203 -2.69 -2.19 -4.37
C PRO A 203 -1.67 -3.17 -3.75
N PRO A 204 -1.69 -4.46 -4.16
CA PRO A 204 -0.63 -5.39 -3.79
C PRO A 204 0.75 -4.82 -4.15
N PRO A 205 1.74 -4.86 -3.24
CA PRO A 205 3.10 -4.48 -3.59
C PRO A 205 3.71 -5.44 -4.60
N ARG A 206 4.78 -5.00 -5.28
CA ARG A 206 5.61 -5.87 -6.13
C ARG A 206 6.13 -7.04 -5.28
N ALA A 207 6.17 -8.24 -5.86
CA ALA A 207 6.76 -9.39 -5.19
C ALA A 207 8.26 -9.14 -4.94
N PRO A 208 8.77 -9.49 -3.74
CA PRO A 208 10.20 -9.37 -3.45
C PRO A 208 10.99 -10.28 -4.40
N LEU A 209 12.23 -9.89 -4.73
CA LEU A 209 13.06 -10.62 -5.68
C LEU A 209 13.34 -12.06 -5.23
N GLN A 210 13.42 -12.30 -3.91
CA GLN A 210 13.58 -13.64 -3.33
C GLN A 210 12.41 -14.58 -3.66
N ASN A 211 11.18 -14.05 -3.83
CA ASN A 211 10.05 -14.89 -4.25
C ASN A 211 10.25 -15.39 -5.69
N LEU A 212 10.86 -14.58 -6.56
CA LEU A 212 11.23 -14.99 -7.91
C LEU A 212 12.33 -16.07 -7.87
N GLU A 213 13.34 -15.90 -7.02
CA GLU A 213 14.40 -16.92 -6.85
C GLU A 213 13.81 -18.28 -6.43
N VAL A 214 12.92 -18.28 -5.43
CA VAL A 214 12.23 -19.50 -4.99
C VAL A 214 11.47 -20.15 -6.14
N LEU A 215 10.75 -19.35 -6.93
CA LEU A 215 9.97 -19.85 -8.07
C LEU A 215 10.87 -20.44 -9.17
N LEU A 216 11.98 -19.78 -9.50
CA LEU A 216 12.96 -20.28 -10.47
C LEU A 216 13.54 -21.62 -10.02
N LYS A 217 13.99 -21.69 -8.77
CA LYS A 217 14.53 -22.88 -8.12
C LYS A 217 13.55 -24.06 -8.12
N GLN A 218 12.29 -23.79 -7.78
CA GLN A 218 11.23 -24.80 -7.78
C GLN A 218 10.88 -25.26 -9.20
N THR A 219 10.82 -24.34 -10.16
CA THR A 219 10.54 -24.67 -11.56
C THR A 219 11.60 -25.61 -12.13
N ILE A 220 12.88 -25.32 -11.89
CA ILE A 220 14.01 -26.18 -12.32
C ILE A 220 13.91 -27.57 -11.68
N SER A 221 13.66 -27.62 -10.36
CA SER A 221 13.57 -28.87 -9.60
C SER A 221 12.38 -29.73 -10.06
N LEU A 222 11.20 -29.13 -10.25
CA LEU A 222 9.98 -29.82 -10.69
C LEU A 222 10.02 -30.26 -12.15
N ALA A 223 10.78 -29.56 -12.99
CA ALA A 223 11.06 -30.00 -14.36
C ALA A 223 11.94 -31.26 -14.40
N GLY A 224 12.57 -31.63 -13.27
CA GLY A 224 13.49 -32.76 -13.21
C GLY A 224 14.77 -32.51 -13.99
N TYR A 225 15.19 -31.25 -14.13
CA TYR A 225 16.44 -30.92 -14.79
C TYR A 225 17.61 -31.52 -13.99
N ASP A 226 18.43 -32.33 -14.66
CA ASP A 226 19.57 -33.05 -14.08
C ASP A 226 20.93 -32.54 -14.60
N GLY A 227 20.90 -31.62 -15.56
CA GLY A 227 22.08 -30.94 -16.07
C GLY A 227 22.65 -29.87 -15.13
N LEU A 228 23.74 -29.25 -15.58
CA LEU A 228 24.33 -28.09 -14.93
C LEU A 228 23.67 -26.81 -15.43
N LEU A 229 23.18 -25.98 -14.50
CA LEU A 229 22.58 -24.68 -14.77
C LEU A 229 23.27 -23.62 -13.92
N GLY A 230 23.56 -22.48 -14.53
CA GLY A 230 23.95 -21.26 -13.84
C GLY A 230 23.01 -20.13 -14.21
N LEU A 231 22.56 -19.38 -13.22
CA LEU A 231 21.69 -18.23 -13.40
C LEU A 231 22.26 -17.05 -12.63
N TYR A 232 22.38 -15.92 -13.31
CA TYR A 232 22.66 -14.62 -12.73
C TYR A 232 21.62 -13.63 -13.27
N LEU A 233 21.03 -12.84 -12.38
CA LEU A 233 20.05 -11.81 -12.69
C LEU A 233 20.26 -10.64 -11.74
N MET A 234 20.24 -9.42 -12.29
CA MET A 234 20.37 -8.18 -11.53
C MET A 234 19.14 -7.29 -11.78
N ASP A 235 18.45 -6.87 -10.73
CA ASP A 235 17.46 -5.79 -10.83
C ASP A 235 18.20 -4.44 -10.87
N LEU A 236 18.17 -3.78 -12.03
CA LEU A 236 18.89 -2.53 -12.27
C LEU A 236 18.35 -1.34 -11.46
N GLN A 237 17.14 -1.45 -10.87
CA GLN A 237 16.55 -0.39 -10.04
C GLN A 237 17.00 -0.48 -8.59
N THR A 238 17.11 -1.70 -8.06
CA THR A 238 17.42 -1.96 -6.65
C THR A 238 18.84 -2.46 -6.40
N ALA A 239 19.55 -2.87 -7.46
CA ALA A 239 20.81 -3.58 -7.41
C ALA A 239 20.75 -4.91 -6.63
N GLU A 240 19.55 -5.49 -6.50
CA GLU A 240 19.39 -6.82 -5.92
C GLU A 240 19.70 -7.91 -6.96
N GLU A 241 20.36 -8.97 -6.51
CA GLU A 241 20.86 -10.06 -7.35
C GLU A 241 20.13 -11.37 -7.03
N ILE A 242 19.85 -12.15 -8.07
CA ILE A 242 19.63 -13.59 -7.97
C ILE A 242 20.81 -14.27 -8.66
N HIS A 243 21.57 -15.06 -7.90
CA HIS A 243 22.66 -15.85 -8.46
C HIS A 243 22.74 -17.22 -7.79
N PHE A 244 22.59 -18.27 -8.59
CA PHE A 244 22.77 -19.63 -8.12
C PHE A 244 23.25 -20.55 -9.23
N LEU A 245 23.93 -21.61 -8.79
CA LEU A 245 24.32 -22.74 -9.61
C LEU A 245 23.56 -23.97 -9.15
N TYR A 246 23.15 -24.81 -10.09
CA TYR A 246 22.35 -26.00 -9.84
C TYR A 246 22.86 -27.17 -10.66
N GLN A 247 22.98 -28.34 -10.03
CA GLN A 247 23.30 -29.59 -10.72
C GLN A 247 22.59 -30.75 -10.02
N ALA A 248 21.86 -31.56 -10.79
CA ALA A 248 21.27 -32.83 -10.34
C ALA A 248 20.50 -32.77 -8.99
N GLY A 249 19.75 -31.70 -8.74
CA GLY A 249 18.95 -31.52 -7.53
C GLY A 249 19.66 -30.76 -6.40
N GLU A 250 20.93 -30.40 -6.58
CA GLU A 250 21.74 -29.70 -5.58
C GLU A 250 22.14 -28.30 -6.04
N TYR A 251 22.23 -27.36 -5.09
CA TYR A 251 22.77 -26.03 -5.34
C TYR A 251 24.27 -26.00 -5.02
N LEU A 252 25.05 -25.42 -5.92
CA LEU A 252 26.50 -25.34 -5.81
C LEU A 252 26.96 -23.93 -5.37
N PRO A 253 28.15 -23.81 -4.73
CA PRO A 253 28.73 -22.50 -4.42
C PRO A 253 29.00 -21.69 -5.69
N THR A 254 28.72 -20.38 -5.64
CA THR A 254 28.89 -19.40 -6.74
C THR A 254 30.22 -18.67 -6.72
N ASP A 255 31.08 -18.90 -5.73
CA ASP A 255 32.41 -18.29 -5.62
C ASP A 255 33.48 -19.36 -5.32
N PRO A 256 34.39 -19.65 -6.27
CA PRO A 256 34.40 -19.15 -7.65
C PRO A 256 33.20 -19.68 -8.45
N ASP A 257 32.72 -18.93 -9.45
CA ASP A 257 31.60 -19.34 -10.31
C ASP A 257 31.96 -20.58 -11.18
N ILE A 258 31.04 -21.11 -11.98
CA ILE A 258 31.31 -22.22 -12.92
C ILE A 258 31.46 -21.67 -14.33
N SER A 259 32.53 -22.10 -15.02
CA SER A 259 32.73 -21.73 -16.41
C SER A 259 31.83 -22.55 -17.32
N PHE A 260 31.17 -21.87 -18.26
CA PHE A 260 30.40 -22.48 -19.34
C PHE A 260 31.06 -22.14 -20.67
N THR A 261 30.85 -23.00 -21.67
CA THR A 261 31.18 -22.64 -23.06
C THR A 261 30.35 -21.42 -23.45
N ALA A 262 31.02 -20.31 -23.77
CA ALA A 262 30.33 -19.09 -24.16
C ALA A 262 29.62 -19.25 -25.51
N SER A 263 30.07 -20.16 -26.37
CA SER A 263 29.54 -20.36 -27.72
C SER A 263 29.44 -19.00 -28.44
N SER A 264 28.25 -18.61 -28.90
CA SER A 264 28.03 -17.31 -29.53
C SER A 264 27.77 -16.15 -28.56
N THR A 265 27.55 -16.38 -27.26
CA THR A 265 27.38 -15.26 -26.31
C THR A 265 28.68 -14.49 -26.12
N ILE A 266 29.84 -15.09 -26.42
CA ILE A 266 31.14 -14.40 -26.47
C ILE A 266 31.16 -13.21 -27.44
N LYS A 267 30.23 -13.16 -28.41
CA LYS A 267 30.09 -12.03 -29.33
C LYS A 267 29.71 -10.72 -28.61
N ILE A 268 29.19 -10.80 -27.38
CA ILE A 268 28.90 -9.64 -26.53
C ILE A 268 30.21 -9.01 -26.03
N PRO A 269 31.13 -9.74 -25.35
CA PRO A 269 32.52 -9.31 -25.14
C PRO A 269 33.22 -8.78 -26.39
N ILE A 270 33.11 -9.49 -27.52
CA ILE A 270 33.72 -9.06 -28.79
C ILE A 270 33.15 -7.71 -29.24
N MET A 271 31.83 -7.51 -29.14
CA MET A 271 31.18 -6.25 -29.45
C MET A 271 31.73 -5.10 -28.59
N VAL A 272 31.84 -5.29 -27.28
CA VAL A 272 32.40 -4.27 -26.38
C VAL A 272 33.82 -3.90 -26.80
N SER A 273 34.67 -4.88 -27.07
CA SER A 273 36.04 -4.66 -27.57
C SER A 273 36.08 -3.96 -28.94
N ILE A 274 35.12 -4.24 -29.83
CA ILE A 274 35.00 -3.54 -31.12
C ILE A 274 34.62 -2.07 -30.89
N PHE A 275 33.61 -1.82 -30.05
CA PHE A 275 33.15 -0.46 -29.76
C PHE A 275 34.22 0.40 -29.10
N ARG A 276 35.05 -0.20 -28.24
CA ARG A 276 36.27 0.45 -27.70
C ARG A 276 37.20 1.02 -28.79
N ARG A 277 37.14 0.46 -30.01
CA ARG A 277 38.01 0.79 -31.15
C ARG A 277 37.25 1.36 -32.35
N LEU A 278 35.94 1.60 -32.23
CA LEU A 278 35.05 1.92 -33.35
C LEU A 278 35.19 3.39 -33.78
N GLY A 279 35.18 4.30 -32.81
CA GLY A 279 35.20 5.74 -33.03
C GLY A 279 33.88 6.30 -33.58
N GLU A 280 33.81 7.63 -33.69
CA GLU A 280 32.54 8.36 -33.90
C GLU A 280 31.90 8.20 -35.30
N ASN A 281 32.62 7.70 -36.30
CA ASN A 281 32.14 7.59 -37.69
C ASN A 281 32.57 6.27 -38.32
N PRO A 282 31.98 5.13 -37.91
CA PRO A 282 32.38 3.84 -38.42
C PRO A 282 32.05 3.67 -39.91
N ASP A 283 32.91 2.91 -40.60
CA ASP A 283 32.66 2.51 -41.99
C ASP A 283 31.32 1.75 -42.10
N PRO A 284 30.45 2.04 -43.08
CA PRO A 284 29.22 1.29 -43.31
C PRO A 284 29.41 -0.24 -43.38
N ALA A 285 30.57 -0.72 -43.85
CA ALA A 285 30.91 -2.14 -43.86
C ALA A 285 31.06 -2.69 -42.43
N VAL A 286 31.65 -1.94 -41.50
CA VAL A 286 31.77 -2.31 -40.09
C VAL A 286 30.39 -2.37 -39.44
N VAL A 287 29.54 -1.36 -39.68
CA VAL A 287 28.16 -1.32 -39.18
C VAL A 287 27.35 -2.53 -39.64
N GLN A 288 27.38 -2.85 -40.94
CA GLN A 288 26.72 -4.03 -41.49
C GLN A 288 27.21 -5.34 -40.85
N ARG A 289 28.50 -5.43 -40.55
CA ARG A 289 29.09 -6.63 -39.95
C ARG A 289 28.70 -6.76 -38.48
N LEU A 290 28.60 -5.66 -37.73
CA LEU A 290 28.09 -5.65 -36.36
C LEU A 290 26.64 -6.15 -36.30
N GLU A 291 25.79 -5.66 -37.20
CA GLU A 291 24.40 -6.13 -37.34
C GLU A 291 24.31 -7.65 -37.59
N ARG A 292 25.17 -8.18 -38.46
CA ARG A 292 25.22 -9.63 -38.75
C ARG A 292 25.80 -10.42 -37.58
N MET A 293 26.83 -9.90 -36.92
CA MET A 293 27.49 -10.54 -35.79
C MET A 293 26.50 -10.74 -34.65
N ILE A 294 25.76 -9.70 -34.25
CA ILE A 294 24.82 -9.80 -33.13
C ILE A 294 23.47 -10.34 -33.60
N GLY A 295 22.81 -9.69 -34.55
CA GLY A 295 21.43 -10.03 -34.95
C GLY A 295 21.26 -11.33 -35.76
N LYS A 296 22.36 -11.93 -36.22
CA LYS A 296 22.37 -13.24 -36.92
C LYS A 296 23.40 -14.22 -36.38
N SER A 297 24.15 -13.86 -35.34
CA SER A 297 25.22 -14.69 -34.78
C SER A 297 26.30 -15.12 -35.81
N ASP A 298 26.58 -14.30 -36.81
CA ASP A 298 27.42 -14.66 -37.96
C ASP A 298 28.92 -14.72 -37.62
N ASN A 299 29.49 -15.93 -37.60
CA ASN A 299 30.90 -16.18 -37.33
C ASN A 299 31.86 -15.51 -38.34
N VAL A 300 31.50 -15.47 -39.63
CA VAL A 300 32.36 -14.86 -40.66
C VAL A 300 32.41 -13.35 -40.50
N ALA A 301 31.27 -12.74 -40.14
CA ALA A 301 31.24 -11.32 -39.82
C ALA A 301 32.06 -11.01 -38.56
N THR A 302 32.00 -11.88 -37.55
CA THR A 302 32.75 -11.75 -36.29
C THR A 302 34.25 -11.78 -36.54
N ASP A 303 34.75 -12.80 -37.23
CA ASP A 303 36.16 -12.93 -37.56
C ASP A 303 36.65 -11.74 -38.39
N TRP A 304 35.85 -11.30 -39.37
CA TRP A 304 36.20 -10.14 -40.21
C TRP A 304 36.33 -8.86 -39.36
N LEU A 305 35.39 -8.58 -38.46
CA LEU A 305 35.43 -7.40 -37.61
C LEU A 305 36.72 -7.38 -36.77
N VAL A 306 36.98 -8.49 -36.09
CA VAL A 306 38.14 -8.61 -35.20
C VAL A 306 39.45 -8.50 -35.99
N GLN A 307 39.54 -9.14 -37.17
CA GLN A 307 40.75 -9.06 -38.00
C GLN A 307 41.04 -7.67 -38.56
N ASN A 308 40.00 -6.85 -38.80
CA ASN A 308 40.14 -5.54 -39.44
C ASN A 308 40.18 -4.39 -38.44
N MET A 309 39.65 -4.59 -37.23
CA MET A 309 39.58 -3.54 -36.19
C MET A 309 40.55 -3.76 -35.03
N MET A 310 41.12 -4.96 -34.92
CA MET A 310 42.10 -5.34 -33.93
C MET A 310 43.29 -5.96 -34.67
N ASP A 311 43.85 -7.05 -34.16
CA ASP A 311 44.88 -7.81 -34.85
C ASP A 311 44.28 -8.94 -35.72
N PRO A 312 44.82 -9.23 -36.92
CA PRO A 312 44.37 -10.32 -37.80
C PRO A 312 44.70 -11.74 -37.33
N PHE A 313 45.63 -11.91 -36.39
CA PHE A 313 46.10 -13.20 -35.88
C PHE A 313 45.81 -13.38 -34.38
N TYR A 314 45.87 -12.31 -33.60
CA TYR A 314 45.79 -12.32 -32.15
C TYR A 314 44.57 -11.58 -31.59
N GLY A 315 43.66 -11.10 -32.43
CA GLY A 315 42.46 -10.37 -32.00
C GLY A 315 41.65 -11.05 -30.88
N PRO A 316 41.48 -12.40 -30.85
CA PRO A 316 40.83 -13.06 -29.71
C PRO A 316 41.51 -12.81 -28.35
N LEU A 317 42.84 -12.75 -28.33
CA LEU A 317 43.59 -12.47 -27.10
C LEU A 317 43.41 -11.01 -26.65
N GLU A 318 43.21 -10.08 -27.58
CA GLU A 318 42.86 -8.68 -27.23
C GLU A 318 41.47 -8.61 -26.57
N VAL A 319 40.47 -9.31 -27.10
CA VAL A 319 39.13 -9.38 -26.48
C VAL A 319 39.23 -9.95 -25.07
N THR A 320 40.03 -11.01 -24.89
CA THR A 320 40.26 -11.59 -23.56
C THR A 320 40.95 -10.61 -22.62
N ALA A 321 41.96 -9.87 -23.11
CA ALA A 321 42.66 -8.87 -22.30
C ALA A 321 41.73 -7.72 -21.89
N ASP A 322 40.82 -7.28 -22.78
CA ASP A 322 39.81 -6.28 -22.46
C ASP A 322 38.88 -6.75 -21.35
N MET A 323 38.38 -8.00 -21.42
CA MET A 323 37.52 -8.58 -20.39
C MET A 323 38.25 -8.72 -19.05
N ALA A 324 39.50 -9.18 -19.06
CA ALA A 324 40.32 -9.24 -17.84
C ALA A 324 40.55 -7.84 -17.23
N THR A 325 40.71 -6.81 -18.06
CA THR A 325 40.86 -5.41 -17.59
C THR A 325 39.58 -4.89 -16.94
N LEU A 326 38.41 -5.34 -17.41
CA LEU A 326 37.11 -5.07 -16.77
C LEU A 326 36.87 -5.85 -15.47
N GLY A 327 37.78 -6.76 -15.09
CA GLY A 327 37.62 -7.66 -13.94
C GLY A 327 36.84 -8.95 -14.23
N LEU A 328 36.51 -9.22 -15.49
CA LEU A 328 35.75 -10.40 -15.94
C LEU A 328 36.72 -11.55 -16.25
N GLU A 329 37.45 -11.98 -15.23
CA GLU A 329 38.59 -12.90 -15.36
C GLU A 329 38.24 -14.32 -15.82
N ASN A 330 36.96 -14.70 -15.79
CA ASN A 330 36.49 -16.00 -16.25
C ASN A 330 36.02 -16.00 -17.71
N THR A 331 36.02 -14.83 -18.35
CA THR A 331 35.58 -14.65 -19.73
C THR A 331 36.77 -14.54 -20.68
N PHE A 332 36.88 -15.49 -21.61
CA PHE A 332 37.95 -15.48 -22.59
C PHE A 332 37.53 -16.02 -23.96
N TRP A 333 38.30 -15.62 -24.97
CA TRP A 333 38.24 -16.10 -26.34
C TRP A 333 39.66 -16.37 -26.87
N ALA A 334 39.96 -17.61 -27.18
CA ALA A 334 41.31 -18.11 -27.44
C ALA A 334 41.58 -18.47 -28.91
N GLY A 335 40.65 -18.19 -29.83
CA GLY A 335 40.87 -18.44 -31.26
C GLY A 335 39.64 -18.13 -32.11
N TYR A 336 39.85 -17.70 -33.35
CA TYR A 336 38.79 -17.34 -34.30
C TYR A 336 37.77 -18.45 -34.59
N PHE A 337 36.65 -18.09 -35.22
CA PHE A 337 35.58 -19.04 -35.54
C PHE A 337 35.78 -19.82 -36.84
N TYR A 338 36.67 -19.38 -37.73
CA TYR A 338 36.92 -20.09 -38.99
C TYR A 338 37.43 -21.51 -38.76
N SER A 339 37.06 -22.42 -39.66
CA SER A 339 37.46 -23.82 -39.55
C SER A 339 38.98 -23.97 -39.60
N GLY A 340 39.55 -24.63 -38.61
CA GLY A 340 41.00 -24.81 -38.47
C GLY A 340 41.73 -23.65 -37.80
N ALA A 341 41.01 -22.68 -37.20
CA ALA A 341 41.64 -21.63 -36.41
C ALA A 341 42.51 -22.21 -35.29
N PRO A 342 43.76 -21.74 -35.13
CA PRO A 342 44.63 -22.24 -34.08
C PRO A 342 44.10 -21.83 -32.70
N LEU A 343 44.30 -22.70 -31.72
CA LEU A 343 44.17 -22.33 -30.32
C LEU A 343 45.39 -21.45 -29.96
N LEU A 344 45.14 -20.17 -29.71
CA LEU A 344 46.18 -19.17 -29.48
C LEU A 344 46.77 -19.26 -28.07
N GLN A 345 45.93 -19.59 -27.08
CA GLN A 345 46.33 -19.68 -25.68
C GLN A 345 45.43 -20.64 -24.90
N ILE A 346 45.99 -21.33 -23.90
CA ILE A 346 45.22 -22.09 -22.91
C ILE A 346 45.04 -21.20 -21.69
N PHE A 347 43.81 -20.86 -21.34
CA PHE A 347 43.49 -20.02 -20.19
C PHE A 347 43.17 -20.86 -18.94
N GLN A 348 43.69 -20.43 -17.81
CA GLN A 348 43.33 -20.92 -16.48
C GLN A 348 42.63 -19.77 -15.74
N THR A 349 41.41 -20.00 -15.31
CA THR A 349 40.58 -19.02 -14.59
C THR A 349 40.08 -19.66 -13.30
N PRO A 350 39.73 -18.88 -12.26
CA PRO A 350 39.18 -19.45 -11.03
C PRO A 350 37.99 -20.39 -11.28
N ALA A 351 37.08 -20.00 -12.17
CA ALA A 351 35.91 -20.81 -12.51
C ALA A 351 36.28 -22.10 -13.27
N ASN A 352 37.21 -22.03 -14.22
CA ASN A 352 37.57 -23.20 -15.02
C ASN A 352 38.53 -24.15 -14.30
N LEU A 353 39.13 -23.74 -13.18
CA LEU A 353 39.97 -24.57 -12.32
C LEU A 353 39.19 -25.36 -11.27
N ARG A 354 37.86 -25.16 -11.18
CA ARG A 354 36.98 -25.95 -10.32
C ARG A 354 37.11 -27.45 -10.63
N THR A 355 37.12 -28.24 -9.56
CA THR A 355 37.30 -29.71 -9.62
C THR A 355 36.09 -30.48 -9.09
N ASP A 356 35.16 -29.77 -8.45
CA ASP A 356 33.90 -30.28 -7.94
C ASP A 356 32.84 -30.48 -9.04
N VAL A 357 33.05 -29.90 -10.23
CA VAL A 357 32.15 -29.99 -11.38
C VAL A 357 32.87 -30.64 -12.55
N LEU A 358 32.39 -31.81 -12.98
CA LEU A 358 32.98 -32.57 -14.08
C LEU A 358 32.32 -32.22 -15.41
N MET A 359 33.00 -31.43 -16.22
CA MET A 359 32.53 -31.04 -17.55
C MET A 359 33.66 -30.99 -18.58
N THR A 360 33.32 -31.18 -19.85
CA THR A 360 34.25 -30.94 -20.96
C THR A 360 34.36 -29.44 -21.17
N ARG A 361 35.48 -28.85 -20.75
CA ARG A 361 35.76 -27.42 -20.87
C ARG A 361 36.12 -27.09 -22.32
N ASP A 362 35.43 -26.13 -22.92
CA ASP A 362 35.78 -25.64 -24.26
C ASP A 362 37.08 -24.82 -24.20
N PRO A 363 38.18 -25.26 -24.84
CA PRO A 363 39.43 -24.53 -24.79
C PRO A 363 39.41 -23.21 -25.57
N TYR A 364 38.43 -22.99 -26.47
CA TYR A 364 38.37 -21.81 -27.34
C TYR A 364 37.63 -20.63 -26.72
N ASN A 365 36.56 -20.84 -25.95
CA ASN A 365 35.87 -19.74 -25.31
C ASN A 365 35.07 -20.21 -24.09
N GLN A 366 35.16 -19.44 -23.02
CA GLN A 366 34.37 -19.66 -21.81
C GLN A 366 33.97 -18.33 -21.20
N THR A 367 32.93 -18.38 -20.37
CA THR A 367 32.45 -17.27 -19.52
C THR A 367 31.71 -17.86 -18.32
N THR A 368 31.33 -17.04 -17.36
CA THR A 368 30.46 -17.43 -16.23
C THR A 368 29.14 -16.66 -16.28
N PRO A 369 28.06 -17.15 -15.63
CA PRO A 369 26.83 -16.39 -15.48
C PRO A 369 27.06 -14.99 -14.92
N SER A 370 27.88 -14.89 -13.85
CA SER A 370 28.22 -13.62 -13.21
C SER A 370 29.01 -12.68 -14.13
N ASP A 371 30.07 -13.14 -14.81
CA ASP A 371 30.86 -12.28 -15.70
C ASP A 371 30.00 -11.71 -16.83
N MET A 372 29.23 -12.56 -17.51
CA MET A 372 28.37 -12.13 -18.61
C MET A 372 27.25 -11.20 -18.10
N GLY A 373 26.69 -11.50 -16.93
CA GLY A 373 25.69 -10.67 -16.28
C GLY A 373 26.22 -9.29 -15.92
N MET A 374 27.41 -9.21 -15.32
CA MET A 374 28.09 -7.96 -15.00
C MET A 374 28.41 -7.15 -16.25
N LEU A 375 28.88 -7.78 -17.33
CA LEU A 375 29.12 -7.09 -18.60
C LEU A 375 27.84 -6.46 -19.17
N LEU A 376 26.71 -7.16 -19.11
CA LEU A 376 25.42 -6.63 -19.56
C LEU A 376 24.94 -5.46 -18.68
N VAL A 377 25.15 -5.54 -17.36
CA VAL A 377 24.90 -4.42 -16.44
C VAL A 377 25.77 -3.21 -16.80
N ASP A 378 27.05 -3.44 -17.07
CA ASP A 378 28.01 -2.39 -17.41
C ASP A 378 27.65 -1.69 -18.73
N ILE A 379 27.24 -2.43 -19.77
CA ILE A 379 26.71 -1.88 -21.03
C ILE A 379 25.48 -1.02 -20.75
N TYR A 380 24.54 -1.52 -19.94
CA TYR A 380 23.30 -0.81 -19.64
C TYR A 380 23.54 0.48 -18.84
N GLN A 381 24.36 0.42 -17.79
CA GLN A 381 24.72 1.60 -16.98
C GLN A 381 25.44 2.66 -17.81
N CYS A 382 26.34 2.23 -18.70
CA CYS A 382 27.02 3.12 -19.63
C CYS A 382 26.02 3.82 -20.58
N ALA A 383 25.07 3.09 -21.17
CA ALA A 383 24.06 3.70 -22.03
C ALA A 383 23.15 4.69 -21.27
N LEU A 384 22.75 4.34 -20.05
CA LEU A 384 21.84 5.15 -19.25
C LEU A 384 22.48 6.45 -18.74
N THR A 385 23.72 6.37 -18.25
CA THR A 385 24.35 7.45 -17.47
C THR A 385 25.62 8.02 -18.10
N GLY A 386 26.21 7.34 -19.08
CA GLY A 386 27.57 7.60 -19.56
C GLY A 386 28.67 7.24 -18.55
N GLY A 387 28.32 6.66 -17.40
CA GLY A 387 29.23 6.19 -16.35
C GLY A 387 29.31 4.66 -16.28
N GLY A 388 29.63 4.14 -15.10
CA GLY A 388 29.80 2.69 -14.87
C GLY A 388 31.19 2.18 -15.21
N ASN A 389 31.37 0.86 -15.17
CA ASN A 389 32.68 0.22 -15.28
C ASN A 389 33.34 0.46 -16.65
N LEU A 390 32.57 0.40 -17.75
CA LEU A 390 33.11 0.66 -19.10
C LEU A 390 33.73 2.05 -19.22
N ALA A 391 33.05 3.09 -18.73
CA ALA A 391 33.56 4.46 -18.77
C ALA A 391 34.74 4.68 -17.82
N ALA A 392 34.81 3.93 -16.71
CA ALA A 392 35.89 4.01 -15.74
C ALA A 392 37.18 3.32 -16.24
N VAL A 393 37.03 2.15 -16.86
CA VAL A 393 38.16 1.32 -17.32
C VAL A 393 38.67 1.74 -18.70
N PHE A 394 37.78 2.21 -19.58
CA PHE A 394 38.10 2.62 -20.94
C PHE A 394 37.74 4.11 -21.18
N PRO A 395 38.37 5.04 -20.44
CA PRO A 395 38.01 6.45 -20.49
C PRO A 395 38.22 7.02 -21.89
N SER A 396 37.17 7.65 -22.44
CA SER A 396 37.16 8.25 -23.78
C SER A 396 37.34 7.25 -24.95
N GLU A 397 37.35 5.94 -24.69
CA GLU A 397 37.39 4.91 -25.72
C GLU A 397 36.00 4.33 -26.00
N ILE A 398 35.08 4.42 -25.04
CA ILE A 398 33.67 4.04 -25.20
C ILE A 398 32.80 5.21 -24.74
N THR A 399 31.88 5.64 -25.60
CA THR A 399 30.93 6.72 -25.34
C THR A 399 29.54 6.19 -24.93
N GLN A 400 28.75 7.04 -24.28
CA GLN A 400 27.35 6.73 -23.94
C GLN A 400 26.53 6.36 -25.19
N ALA A 401 26.73 7.05 -26.31
CA ALA A 401 26.02 6.80 -27.56
C ALA A 401 26.39 5.43 -28.16
N GLU A 402 27.65 5.03 -28.06
CA GLU A 402 28.12 3.71 -28.45
C GLU A 402 27.51 2.62 -27.57
N CYS A 403 27.43 2.81 -26.25
CA CYS A 403 26.73 1.90 -25.35
C CYS A 403 25.22 1.77 -25.68
N GLN A 404 24.56 2.87 -26.03
CA GLN A 404 23.18 2.80 -26.52
C GLN A 404 23.09 1.99 -27.83
N THR A 405 24.03 2.17 -28.75
CA THR A 405 24.09 1.41 -30.00
C THR A 405 24.32 -0.09 -29.74
N MET A 406 25.13 -0.45 -28.73
CA MET A 406 25.29 -1.84 -28.29
C MET A 406 23.96 -2.44 -27.83
N ILE A 407 23.17 -1.71 -27.05
CA ILE A 407 21.82 -2.14 -26.64
C ILE A 407 20.91 -2.31 -27.87
N ASP A 408 20.94 -1.39 -28.82
CA ASP A 408 20.12 -1.45 -30.02
C ASP A 408 20.42 -2.71 -30.85
N TYR A 409 21.70 -3.11 -30.94
CA TYR A 409 22.09 -4.38 -31.54
C TYR A 409 21.58 -5.60 -30.78
N LEU A 410 21.65 -5.59 -29.44
CA LEU A 410 21.12 -6.68 -28.61
C LEU A 410 19.61 -6.82 -28.74
N ILE A 411 18.86 -5.71 -28.83
CA ILE A 411 17.40 -5.71 -29.07
C ILE A 411 17.06 -6.33 -30.43
N ALA A 412 17.94 -6.18 -31.43
CA ALA A 412 17.74 -6.75 -32.75
C ALA A 412 17.93 -8.28 -32.80
N ASP A 413 18.55 -8.90 -31.78
CA ASP A 413 18.63 -10.35 -31.65
C ASP A 413 17.29 -10.95 -31.22
N ARG A 414 16.55 -11.47 -32.19
CA ARG A 414 15.23 -12.07 -31.97
C ARG A 414 15.31 -13.59 -32.01
N ASN A 415 15.14 -14.22 -30.85
CA ASN A 415 15.07 -15.66 -30.70
C ASN A 415 13.91 -16.06 -29.76
N PRO A 416 12.73 -16.42 -30.30
CA PRO A 416 11.51 -16.64 -29.52
C PRO A 416 11.49 -17.97 -28.74
N ARG A 417 12.66 -18.57 -28.47
CA ARG A 417 12.80 -19.90 -27.84
C ARG A 417 13.52 -19.88 -26.49
N LEU A 418 14.13 -18.76 -26.11
CA LEU A 418 14.94 -18.62 -24.89
C LEU A 418 14.28 -17.65 -23.91
N ILE A 419 15.03 -16.69 -23.34
CA ILE A 419 14.52 -15.70 -22.38
C ILE A 419 13.26 -14.99 -22.91
N GLN A 420 13.21 -14.66 -24.21
CA GLN A 420 12.05 -14.03 -24.86
C GLN A 420 10.75 -14.85 -24.74
N ALA A 421 10.82 -16.18 -24.63
CA ALA A 421 9.65 -17.02 -24.43
C ALA A 421 9.12 -17.01 -22.98
N GLY A 422 9.93 -16.53 -22.03
CA GLY A 422 9.64 -16.51 -20.60
C GLY A 422 9.23 -15.14 -20.05
N VAL A 423 9.18 -14.10 -20.89
CA VAL A 423 8.82 -12.73 -20.49
C VAL A 423 7.52 -12.28 -21.18
N PRO A 424 6.77 -11.30 -20.63
CA PRO A 424 5.57 -10.77 -21.27
C PRO A 424 5.85 -10.15 -22.65
N ASP A 425 4.91 -10.29 -23.58
CA ASP A 425 4.98 -9.65 -24.90
C ASP A 425 5.19 -8.14 -24.78
N GLY A 426 6.15 -7.60 -25.54
CA GLY A 426 6.47 -6.17 -25.56
C GLY A 426 7.40 -5.69 -24.44
N THR A 427 7.96 -6.62 -23.65
CA THR A 427 9.22 -6.41 -22.91
C THR A 427 10.38 -6.40 -23.91
#